data_AF-A0A3B1E0Q7-F1
#
_entry.id   AF-A0A3B1E0Q7-F1
#
_cell.length_a   1.000
_cell.length_b   1.000
_cell.length_c   1.000
_cell.angle_alpha   90.00
_cell.angle_beta   90.00
_cell.angle_gamma   90.00
#
_symmetry.space_group_name_H-M   'P 1'
#
loop_
_entity.id
_entity.type
_entity.pdbx_description
1 polymer ?
#
loop_
_entity_poly.entity_id
_entity_poly.type
_entity_poly.pdbx_seq_one_letter_code
_entity_poly.pdbx_strand_id
1 'polypeptide(L)' 'MKDFEEFKNLSDVIIADRFDSTLEDVKEKVYTRDIFNNNGVVT' A
#
# COMPACT_ATOMS: atom_id res chain seq x y z
N MET A 1 -9.17 16.68 -9.50
CA MET A 1 -9.20 15.77 -8.35
C MET A 1 -8.88 14.39 -8.92
N LYS A 2 -7.81 13.71 -8.46
CA LYS A 2 -7.54 12.33 -8.91
C LYS A 2 -8.28 11.40 -7.97
N ASP A 3 -9.11 10.53 -8.52
CA ASP A 3 -9.84 9.54 -7.73
C ASP A 3 -8.86 8.40 -7.38
N PHE A 4 -8.59 8.26 -6.08
CA PHE A 4 -7.68 7.23 -5.58
C PHE A 4 -8.32 5.84 -5.65
N GLU A 5 -9.64 5.74 -5.53
CA GLU A 5 -10.37 4.49 -5.72
C GLU A 5 -10.31 4.04 -7.18
N GLU A 6 -10.45 4.97 -8.12
CA GLU A 6 -10.27 4.67 -9.54
C GLU A 6 -8.85 4.17 -9.83
N PHE A 7 -7.82 4.80 -9.25
CA PHE A 7 -6.43 4.33 -9.36
C PHE A 7 -6.27 2.91 -8.81
N LYS A 8 -6.82 2.63 -7.62
CA LYS A 8 -6.78 1.30 -7.02
C LYS A 8 -7.45 0.28 -7.92
N ASN A 9 -8.60 0.59 -8.51
CA ASN A 9 -9.34 -0.33 -9.37
C ASN A 9 -8.65 -0.59 -10.72
N LEU A 10 -8.02 0.44 -11.31
CA LEU A 10 -7.34 0.32 -12.61
C LEU A 10 -5.97 -0.36 -12.53
N SER A 11 -5.36 -0.41 -11.36
CA SER A 11 -4.01 -0.95 -11.20
C SER A 11 -4.03 -2.48 -11.03
N ASP A 12 -3.31 -3.18 -11.91
CA ASP A 12 -3.03 -4.62 -11.76
C ASP A 12 -1.99 -4.88 -10.66
N VAL A 13 -0.99 -4.00 -10.54
CA VAL A 13 0.06 -4.03 -9.51
C VAL A 13 0.37 -2.60 -9.08
N ILE A 14 0.50 -2.38 -7.78
CA ILE A 14 0.85 -1.10 -7.16
C ILE A 14 2.22 -1.25 -6.52
N ILE A 15 3.17 -0.39 -6.89
CA ILE A 15 4.51 -0.38 -6.29
C ILE A 15 4.58 0.78 -5.29
N ALA A 16 4.94 0.49 -4.05
CA ALA A 16 5.09 1.49 -3.00
C ALA A 16 6.40 1.29 -2.25
N ASP A 17 7.09 2.40 -1.96
CA ASP A 17 8.31 2.38 -1.13
C ASP A 17 8.02 1.93 0.31
N ARG A 18 6.85 2.32 0.83
CA ARG A 18 6.31 1.94 2.15
C ARG A 18 4.86 1.52 2.04
N PHE A 19 4.44 0.59 2.90
CA PHE A 19 3.04 0.23 2.99
C PHE A 19 2.26 1.31 3.77
N ASP A 20 1.02 1.57 3.35
CA ASP A 20 0.11 2.50 3.99
C ASP A 20 -1.27 1.85 4.16
N SER A 21 -1.96 2.14 5.27
CA SER A 21 -3.29 1.57 5.56
C SER A 21 -4.36 1.88 4.51
N THR A 22 -4.17 2.94 3.72
CA THR A 22 -5.05 3.30 2.60
C THR A 22 -5.01 2.31 1.44
N LEU A 23 -4.05 1.38 1.45
CA LEU A 23 -3.89 0.30 0.48
C LEU A 23 -4.29 -1.08 1.05
N GLU A 24 -4.84 -1.15 2.26
CA GLU A 24 -5.18 -2.43 2.92
C GLU A 24 -6.24 -3.22 2.15
N ASP A 25 -7.14 -2.54 1.45
CA ASP A 25 -8.18 -3.14 0.61
C ASP A 25 -7.67 -3.70 -0.73
N VAL A 26 -6.42 -3.42 -1.10
CA VAL A 26 -5.76 -3.88 -2.33
C VAL A 26 -4.37 -4.47 -2.05
N LYS A 27 -4.13 -4.93 -0.82
CA LYS A 27 -2.83 -5.38 -0.31
C LYS A 27 -2.21 -6.50 -1.15
N GLU A 28 -3.03 -7.39 -1.68
CA GLU A 28 -2.62 -8.52 -2.51
C GLU A 28 -1.92 -8.11 -3.80
N LYS A 29 -2.19 -6.89 -4.28
CA LYS A 29 -1.56 -6.32 -5.48
C LYS A 29 -0.58 -5.20 -5.18
N VAL A 30 -0.25 -4.96 -3.90
CA VAL A 30 0.73 -3.97 -3.49
C VAL A 30 2.07 -4.66 -3.27
N TYR A 31 3.03 -4.35 -4.14
CA TYR A 31 4.41 -4.76 -3.99
C TYR A 31 5.22 -3.66 -3.31
N THR A 32 5.72 -3.95 -2.11
CA THR A 32 6.60 -3.06 -1.38
C THR A 32 7.86 -3.80 -0.94
N ARG A 33 8.99 -3.09 -0.89
CA ARG A 33 10.22 -3.59 -0.26
C ARG A 33 10.28 -3.25 1.23
N ASP A 34 9.17 -2.79 1.79
CA ASP A 34 9.08 -2.53 3.23
C ASP A 34 9.04 -3.86 3.99
N ILE A 35 10.23 -4.31 4.40
CA ILE A 35 10.44 -5.53 5.18
C ILE A 35 10.11 -5.29 6.66
N PHE A 36 10.12 -4.02 7.09
CA PHE A 36 9.89 -3.60 8.46
C PHE A 36 8.71 -2.65 8.46
N ASN A 37 7.51 -3.24 8.33
CA ASN A 37 6.23 -2.55 8.43
C ASN A 37 6.05 -2.00 9.86
N ASN A 38 6.84 -0.97 10.17
CA ASN A 38 7.07 -0.27 11.42
C ASN A 38 6.83 -1.07 12.73
N ASN A 39 7.57 -2.17 12.94
CA ASN A 39 7.71 -2.78 14.28
C ASN A 39 8.75 -2.01 15.13
N GLY A 40 8.52 -0.71 15.29
CA GLY A 40 9.33 0.19 16.12
C GLY A 40 8.60 0.70 17.37
N VAL A 41 7.48 0.07 17.78
CA VAL A 41 6.82 0.39 19.05
C VAL A 41 7.06 -0.74 20.04
N VAL A 42 8.11 -0.59 20.84
CA VAL A 42 8.08 -1.06 22.23
C VAL A 42 7.39 0.04 23.03
N THR A 43 6.07 -0.04 23.16
CA THR A 43 5.30 0.52 24.29
C THR A 43 3.96 -0.18 24.38
#